data_AF-J9EY14-F1
#
_entry.id   AF-J9EY14-F1
#
_cell.length_a   1.000
_cell.length_b   1.000
_cell.length_c   1.000
_cell.angle_alpha   90.00
_cell.angle_beta   90.00
_cell.angle_gamma   90.00
#
_symmetry.space_group_name_H-M   'P 1'
#
loop_
_entity.id
_entity.type
_entity.pdbx_description
1 polymer ?
#
loop_
_entity_poly.entity_id
_entity_poly.type
_entity_poly.pdbx_seq_one_letter_code
_entity_poly.pdbx_strand_id
1 'polypeptide(L)'
;MEVTHLLSEHVYQRVKTDSLDKVLLWLGSNVMVEFSLSEARCILEDNYKTKDGVTRYEKELAFLKDQITTTEVNMAHVYNYGIRLRADR
;
A
#
# COMPACT_ATOMS: atom_id res chain seq x y z
N MET A 1 -31.76 6.47 -15.23
CA MET A 1 -31.12 7.44 -14.30
C MET A 1 -30.37 8.48 -15.13
N GLU A 2 -30.42 9.77 -14.79
CA GLU A 2 -29.55 10.77 -15.44
C GLU A 2 -28.20 10.81 -14.73
N VAL A 3 -27.12 10.58 -15.46
CA VAL A 3 -25.74 10.58 -14.96
C VAL A 3 -24.85 11.40 -15.87
N THR A 4 -23.88 12.08 -15.26
CA THR A 4 -22.87 12.85 -15.98
C THR A 4 -21.65 11.98 -16.20
N HIS A 5 -21.44 11.51 -17.42
CA HIS A 5 -20.33 10.64 -17.78
C HIS A 5 -19.08 11.45 -18.12
N LEU A 6 -17.92 10.99 -17.65
CA LEU A 6 -16.61 11.56 -17.98
C LEU A 6 -16.18 11.05 -19.37
N LEU A 7 -15.91 11.95 -20.31
CA LEU A 7 -15.33 11.60 -21.62
C LEU A 7 -13.82 11.91 -21.65
N SER A 8 -13.42 12.99 -20.98
CA SER A 8 -12.04 13.44 -20.79
C SER A 8 -11.97 14.27 -19.51
N GLU A 9 -10.78 14.58 -19.00
CA GLU A 9 -10.57 15.27 -17.71
C GLU A 9 -11.38 16.58 -17.55
N HIS A 10 -11.70 17.26 -18.64
CA HIS A 10 -12.47 18.51 -18.63
C HIS A 10 -13.78 18.43 -19.41
N VAL A 11 -14.13 17.27 -19.98
CA VAL A 11 -15.30 17.12 -20.85
C VAL A 11 -16.24 16.06 -20.28
N TYR A 12 -17.46 16.51 -19.99
CA TYR A 12 -18.50 15.71 -19.40
C TYR A 12 -19.77 15.78 -20.25
N GLN A 13 -20.49 14.66 -20.33
CA GLN A 13 -21.75 14.58 -21.06
C GLN A 13 -22.86 14.03 -20.15
N ARG A 14 -24.04 14.64 -20.20
CA ARG A 14 -25.23 14.12 -19.54
C ARG A 14 -25.82 12.99 -20.39
N VAL A 15 -25.94 11.82 -19.79
CA VAL A 15 -26.46 10.62 -20.45
C VAL A 15 -27.59 10.04 -19.60
N LYS A 16 -28.64 9.56 -20.25
CA LYS A 16 -29.66 8.73 -19.62
C LYS A 16 -29.24 7.27 -19.75
N THR A 17 -29.03 6.63 -18.60
CA THR A 17 -28.56 5.25 -18.54
C THR A 17 -29.62 4.38 -17.88
N ASP A 18 -29.79 3.17 -18.40
CA ASP A 18 -30.63 2.12 -17.83
C ASP A 18 -29.98 1.48 -16.60
N SER A 19 -30.71 0.66 -15.87
CA SER A 19 -30.17 -0.08 -14.72
C SER A 19 -29.12 -1.10 -15.20
N LEU A 20 -27.86 -0.87 -14.84
CA LEU A 20 -26.77 -1.81 -15.11
C LEU A 20 -26.66 -2.84 -13.98
N ASP A 21 -26.85 -4.10 -14.31
CA ASP A 21 -26.63 -5.22 -13.38
C ASP A 21 -25.15 -5.65 -13.30
N LYS A 22 -24.32 -5.10 -14.20
CA LYS A 22 -22.93 -5.48 -14.39
C LYS A 22 -22.03 -4.27 -14.59
N VAL A 23 -20.77 -4.41 -14.17
CA VAL A 23 -19.75 -3.36 -14.24
C VAL A 23 -18.44 -3.92 -14.76
N LEU A 24 -17.68 -3.07 -15.46
CA LEU A 24 -16.35 -3.40 -15.95
C LEU A 24 -15.32 -2.85 -14.98
N LEU A 25 -14.52 -3.71 -14.37
CA LEU A 25 -13.44 -3.33 -13.46
C LEU A 25 -12.09 -3.49 -14.14
N TRP A 26 -11.21 -2.52 -13.89
CA TRP A 26 -9.82 -2.58 -14.31
C TRP A 26 -8.97 -3.26 -13.25
N LEU A 27 -8.39 -4.41 -13.59
CA LEU A 27 -7.59 -5.22 -12.66
C LEU A 27 -6.09 -4.89 -12.74
N GLY A 28 -5.68 -4.05 -13.70
CA GLY A 28 -4.28 -3.76 -13.98
C GLY A 28 -3.75 -4.57 -15.17
N SER A 29 -2.47 -4.37 -15.50
CA SER A 29 -1.78 -5.05 -16.61
C SER A 29 -2.54 -5.02 -17.95
N ASN A 30 -3.25 -3.93 -18.25
CA ASN A 30 -4.11 -3.77 -19.42
C ASN A 30 -5.28 -4.76 -19.53
N VAL A 31 -5.76 -5.28 -18.40
CA VAL A 31 -6.89 -6.21 -18.35
C VAL A 31 -8.10 -5.56 -17.69
N MET A 32 -9.23 -5.60 -18.40
CA MET A 32 -10.55 -5.20 -17.92
C MET A 32 -11.48 -6.41 -17.96
N VAL A 33 -12.24 -6.63 -16.89
CA VAL A 33 -13.15 -7.78 -16.75
C VAL A 33 -14.53 -7.31 -16.29
N GLU A 34 -15.56 -7.94 -16.83
CA GLU A 34 -16.96 -7.72 -16.47
C GLU A 34 -17.32 -8.54 -15.22
N PHE A 35 -17.96 -7.89 -14.24
CA PHE A 35 -18.41 -8.50 -13.00
C PHE A 35 -19.86 -8.11 -12.70
N SER A 36 -20.55 -8.93 -11.91
CA SER A 36 -21.80 -8.52 -11.29
C SER A 36 -21.55 -7.48 -10.19
N LEU A 37 -22.59 -6.71 -9.81
CA LEU A 37 -22.46 -5.68 -8.77
C LEU A 37 -22.01 -6.26 -7.41
N SER A 38 -22.44 -7.47 -7.05
CA SER A 38 -22.07 -8.12 -5.80
C SER A 38 -20.60 -8.55 -5.77
N GLU A 39 -20.12 -9.17 -6.86
CA GLU A 39 -18.72 -9.59 -6.99
C GLU A 39 -17.79 -8.38 -7.03
N ALA A 40 -18.14 -7.36 -7.82
CA ALA A 40 -17.39 -6.11 -7.89
C ALA A 40 -17.26 -5.45 -6.51
N ARG A 41 -18.34 -5.42 -5.73
CA ARG A 41 -18.34 -4.89 -4.37
C ARG A 41 -17.42 -5.67 -3.45
N CYS A 42 -17.47 -7.00 -3.50
CA CYS A 42 -16.61 -7.87 -2.70
C CYS A 42 -15.12 -7.59 -2.99
N ILE A 43 -14.74 -7.54 -4.27
CA ILE A 43 -13.36 -7.26 -4.70
C ILE A 43 -12.90 -5.88 -4.21
N LEU A 44 -13.74 -4.85 -4.36
CA LEU A 44 -13.41 -3.50 -3.93
C LEU A 44 -13.30 -3.38 -2.40
N GLU A 45 -14.17 -4.06 -1.64
CA GLU A 45 -14.12 -4.08 -0.18
C GLU A 45 -12.88 -4.81 0.33
N ASP A 46 -12.47 -5.92 -0.30
CA ASP A 46 -11.27 -6.66 0.08
C ASP A 46 -9.99 -5.88 -0.27
N ASN A 47 -9.94 -5.25 -1.44
CA ASN A 47 -8.86 -4.32 -1.79
C ASN A 47 -8.77 -3.15 -0.80
N TYR A 48 -9.91 -2.64 -0.33
CA TYR A 48 -9.95 -1.56 0.66
C TYR A 48 -9.40 -2.00 2.02
N LYS A 49 -9.72 -3.22 2.48
CA LYS A 49 -9.18 -3.79 3.73
C LYS A 49 -7.66 -3.99 3.67
N THR A 50 -7.10 -4.24 2.49
CA THR A 50 -5.67 -4.46 2.30
C THR A 50 -4.80 -3.23 2.67
N LYS A 51 -5.41 -2.08 2.97
CA LYS A 51 -4.72 -0.90 3.57
C LYS A 51 -4.01 -1.20 4.90
N ASP A 52 -4.31 -2.31 5.57
CA ASP A 52 -3.57 -2.78 6.75
C ASP A 52 -2.06 -2.95 6.51
N GLY A 53 -1.63 -3.06 5.25
CA GLY A 53 -0.22 -3.07 4.88
C GLY A 53 0.54 -1.85 5.40
N VAL A 54 -0.06 -0.66 5.42
CA VAL A 54 0.62 0.58 5.86
C VAL A 54 1.02 0.47 7.33
N THR A 55 0.09 0.11 8.21
CA THR A 55 0.35 -0.07 9.64
C THR A 55 1.38 -1.16 9.91
N ARG A 56 1.39 -2.22 9.09
CA ARG A 56 2.40 -3.28 9.17
C ARG A 56 3.79 -2.72 8.84
N TYR A 57 3.93 -1.99 7.73
CA TYR A 57 5.20 -1.40 7.33
C TYR A 57 5.70 -0.36 8.33
N GLU A 58 4.82 0.42 8.95
CA GLU A 58 5.20 1.36 10.01
C GLU A 58 5.81 0.63 11.23
N LYS A 59 5.22 -0.49 11.65
CA LYS A 59 5.77 -1.32 12.74
C LYS A 59 7.10 -1.95 12.37
N GLU A 60 7.21 -2.50 11.17
CA GLU A 60 8.46 -3.09 10.67
C GLU A 60 9.57 -2.02 10.58
N LEU A 61 9.24 -0.79 10.15
CA LEU A 61 10.19 0.32 10.10
C LEU A 61 10.64 0.77 11.48
N ALA A 62 9.73 0.86 12.45
CA ALA A 62 10.08 1.16 13.84
C ALA A 62 11.02 0.09 14.42
N PHE A 63 10.71 -1.18 14.17
CA PHE A 63 11.57 -2.30 14.59
C PHE A 63 12.96 -2.22 13.95
N LEU A 64 13.06 -1.95 12.65
CA LEU A 64 14.34 -1.79 11.96
C LEU A 64 15.17 -0.63 12.54
N LYS A 65 14.54 0.49 12.89
CA LYS A 65 15.20 1.62 13.53
C LYS A 65 15.83 1.23 14.88
N ASP A 66 15.12 0.48 15.69
CA ASP A 66 15.63 0.02 16.99
C ASP A 66 16.78 -0.98 16.81
N GLN A 67 16.69 -1.86 15.81
CA GLN A 67 17.76 -2.79 15.46
C GLN A 67 19.03 -2.06 15.01
N ILE A 68 18.91 -1.04 14.17
CA ILE A 68 20.05 -0.22 13.72
C ILE A 68 20.71 0.43 14.94
N THR A 69 19.92 1.12 15.77
CA THR A 69 20.42 1.83 16.96
C THR A 69 21.16 0.88 17.92
N THR A 70 20.56 -0.29 18.19
CA THR A 70 21.17 -1.29 19.08
C THR A 70 22.47 -1.84 18.52
N THR A 71 22.51 -2.09 17.21
CA THR A 71 23.70 -2.60 16.53
C THR A 71 24.83 -1.58 16.56
N GLU A 72 24.55 -0.30 16.30
CA GLU A 72 25.53 0.78 16.35
C GLU A 72 26.16 0.94 17.74
N VAL A 73 25.34 0.92 18.79
CA VAL A 73 25.84 1.00 20.18
C VAL A 73 26.73 -0.20 20.51
N ASN A 74 26.32 -1.41 20.12
CA ASN A 74 27.11 -2.62 20.33
C ASN A 74 28.44 -2.57 19.57
N MET A 75 28.45 -2.09 18.32
CA MET A 75 29.69 -1.89 17.56
C MET A 75 30.63 -0.91 18.25
N ALA A 76 30.11 0.20 18.79
CA ALA A 76 30.91 1.16 19.53
C ALA A 76 31.52 0.56 20.81
N HIS A 77 30.76 -0.27 21.54
CA HIS A 77 31.28 -0.99 22.71
C HIS A 77 32.42 -1.95 22.36
N VAL A 78 32.26 -2.74 21.29
CA VAL A 78 33.30 -3.66 20.82
C VAL A 78 34.55 -2.89 20.38
N TYR A 79 34.38 -1.77 19.69
CA TYR A 79 35.49 -0.91 19.28
C TYR A 79 36.26 -0.35 20.49
N ASN A 80 35.53 0.20 21.47
CA ASN A 80 36.12 0.76 22.69
C ASN A 80 36.83 -0.30 23.53
N TYR A 81 36.25 -1.50 23.62
CA TYR A 81 36.91 -2.64 24.25
C TYR A 81 38.22 -3.00 23.54
N GLY A 82 38.21 -3.04 22.20
CA GLY A 82 39.39 -3.30 21.39
C GLY A 82 40.51 -2.26 21.58
N ILE A 83 40.18 -0.98 21.79
CA ILE A 83 41.16 0.06 22.12
C ILE A 83 41.78 -0.19 23.49
N ARG A 84 40.95 -0.44 24.52
CA ARG A 84 41.43 -0.70 25.89
C ARG A 84 42.39 -1.89 25.94
N LEU A 85 42.05 -2.97 25.25
CA LEU A 85 42.89 -4.18 25.20
C LEU A 85 44.27 -3.94 24.57
N ARG A 86 44.38 -2.97 23.64
CA ARG A 86 45.65 -2.59 23.01
C ARG A 86 46.45 -1.60 23.85
N ALA A 87 45.79 -0.80 24.70
CA ALA A 87 46.45 0.16 25.59
C ALA A 87 47.05 -0.50 26.84
N ASP A 88 46.47 -1.62 27.30
CA ASP A 88 47.01 -2.45 28.40
C ASP A 88 48.22 -3.32 28.00
N ARG A 89 48.70 -3.21 26.75
CA ARG A 89 49.80 -3.99 26.18
C ARG A 89 50.99 -3.11 25.85
#